data_AF-S7XG10-F1
#
_entry.id   AF-S7XG10-F1
#
_cell.length_a   1.000
_cell.length_b   1.000
_cell.length_c   1.000
_cell.angle_alpha   90.00
_cell.angle_beta   90.00
_cell.angle_gamma   90.00
#
_symmetry.space_group_name_H-M   'P 1'
#
loop_
_entity.id
_entity.type
_entity.pdbx_description
1 polymer ?
#
loop_
_entity_poly.entity_id
_entity_poly.type
_entity_poly.pdbx_seq_one_letter_code
_entity_poly.pdbx_strand_id
1 'polypeptide(L)' 'MKLLNDWRIIILLCLTLGLAPFFPEPHILGKLKWIAGGANGMTLKDWFDVVFHGFPFILLIRLIIVKLTRKNVA' A
#
# COMPACT_ATOMS: atom_id res chain seq x y z
N MET A 1 -13.07 -9.73 9.03
CA MET A 1 -11.90 -10.41 9.64
C MET A 1 -11.21 -11.40 8.70
N LYS A 2 -11.92 -12.30 8.00
CA LYS A 2 -11.29 -13.32 7.13
C LYS A 2 -10.50 -12.71 5.96
N LEU A 3 -11.08 -11.74 5.27
CA LEU A 3 -10.47 -11.05 4.12
C LEU A 3 -9.17 -10.29 4.47
N LEU A 4 -9.18 -9.56 5.59
CA LEU A 4 -8.05 -8.75 6.06
C LEU A 4 -6.88 -9.59 6.63
N ASN A 5 -7.04 -10.91 6.72
CA ASN A 5 -5.97 -11.84 7.11
C ASN A 5 -5.64 -12.86 6.00
N ASP A 6 -6.23 -12.71 4.81
CA ASP A 6 -5.98 -13.59 3.68
C ASP A 6 -4.79 -13.06 2.86
N TRP A 7 -3.69 -13.82 2.87
CA TRP A 7 -2.47 -13.48 2.14
C TRP A 7 -2.69 -13.36 0.64
N ARG A 8 -3.52 -14.23 0.05
CA ARG A 8 -3.75 -14.24 -1.39
C ARG A 8 -4.45 -12.96 -1.83
N ILE A 9 -5.47 -12.57 -1.07
CA ILE A 9 -6.24 -11.36 -1.36
C ILE A 9 -5.38 -10.12 -1.17
N ILE A 10 -4.64 -10.04 -0.07
CA ILE A 10 -3.82 -8.86 0.22
C ILE A 10 -2.67 -8.72 -0.79
N ILE A 11 -1.99 -9.81 -1.13
CA ILE A 11 -0.96 -9.79 -2.19
C ILE A 11 -1.57 -9.39 -3.53
N LEU A 12 -2.73 -9.95 -3.90
CA LEU A 12 -3.41 -9.58 -5.13
C LEU A 12 -3.75 -8.09 -5.17
N LEU A 13 -4.26 -7.53 -4.07
CA LEU A 13 -4.55 -6.09 -3.96
C LEU A 13 -3.29 -5.23 -4.08
N CYS A 14 -2.15 -5.66 -3.51
CA CYS A 14 -0.88 -4.96 -3.68
C CYS A 14 -0.44 -4.98 -5.14
N LEU A 15 -0.46 -6.17 -5.77
CA LEU A 15 -0.01 -6.37 -7.14
C LEU A 15 -0.94 -5.75 -8.18
N THR A 16 -2.20 -5.46 -7.83
CA THR A 16 -3.18 -4.83 -8.73
C THR A 16 -3.42 -3.38 -8.34
N LEU A 17 -4.30 -3.14 -7.37
CA LEU A 17 -4.72 -1.81 -6.95
C LEU A 17 -3.55 -0.96 -6.45
N GLY A 18 -2.64 -1.55 -5.66
CA GLY A 18 -1.53 -0.80 -5.06
C GLY A 18 -0.47 -0.34 -6.06
N LEU A 19 -0.20 -1.15 -7.08
CA LEU A 19 0.79 -0.83 -8.11
C LEU A 19 0.19 -0.15 -9.35
N ALA A 20 -1.14 -0.12 -9.50
CA ALA A 20 -1.78 0.54 -10.63
C ALA A 20 -1.61 2.08 -10.58
N PRO A 21 -1.58 2.74 -11.75
CA PRO A 21 -1.30 2.19 -13.08
C PRO A 21 0.17 1.77 -13.18
N PHE A 22 0.47 0.69 -13.91
CA PHE A 22 1.82 0.12 -13.95
C PHE A 22 2.78 0.86 -14.87
N PHE A 23 2.25 1.60 -15.85
CA PHE A 23 3.03 2.31 -16.86
C PHE A 23 2.65 3.81 -16.87
N PRO A 24 3.62 4.73 -17.04
CA PRO A 24 5.07 4.49 -17.13
C PRO A 24 5.71 4.08 -15.79
N GLU A 25 5.07 4.42 -14.67
CA GLU A 25 5.44 3.94 -13.33
C GLU A 25 4.19 3.85 -12.44
N PRO A 26 4.19 2.97 -11.41
CA PRO A 26 3.17 2.93 -10.35
C PRO A 26 2.88 4.30 -9.73
N HIS A 27 1.60 4.65 -9.60
CA HIS A 27 1.17 5.90 -8.94
C HIS A 27 1.82 6.05 -7.57
N ILE A 28 1.78 4.99 -6.75
CA ILE A 28 2.35 5.04 -5.40
C ILE A 28 3.84 5.41 -5.42
N LEU A 29 4.62 4.91 -6.39
CA LEU A 29 6.05 5.24 -6.50
C LEU A 29 6.26 6.71 -6.90
N GLY A 30 5.52 7.19 -7.90
CA GLY A 30 5.58 8.59 -8.33
C GLY A 30 5.19 9.55 -7.21
N LYS A 31 4.10 9.26 -6.47
CA LYS A 31 3.67 10.10 -5.34
C LYS A 31 4.67 10.07 -4.18
N LEU A 32 5.26 8.92 -3.85
CA LEU A 32 6.30 8.84 -2.81
C LEU A 32 7.54 9.68 -3.17
N LYS A 33 7.98 9.66 -4.44
CA LYS A 33 9.06 10.53 -4.93
C LYS A 33 8.68 12.01 -4.82
N TRP A 34 7.45 12.36 -5.18
CA TRP A 34 6.95 13.74 -5.07
C TRP A 34 6.90 14.21 -3.61
N ILE A 35 6.42 13.37 -2.70
CA ILE A 35 6.43 13.65 -1.25
C ILE A 35 7.86 13.84 -0.74
N ALA A 36 8.80 12.97 -1.16
CA ALA A 36 10.22 13.11 -0.79
C ALA A 36 10.84 14.42 -1.32
N GLY A 37 10.34 14.94 -2.44
CA GLY A 37 10.68 16.25 -3.00
C GLY A 37 9.95 17.45 -2.37
N GLY A 38 9.23 17.24 -1.26
CA GLY A 38 8.55 18.30 -0.50
C GLY A 38 7.07 18.50 -0.82
N ALA A 39 6.45 17.62 -1.61
CA ALA A 39 5.00 17.65 -1.91
C ALA A 39 4.48 18.99 -2.47
N ASN A 40 5.36 19.82 -3.04
CA ASN A 40 5.01 21.14 -3.55
C ASN A 40 3.94 21.03 -4.65
N GLY A 41 2.80 21.70 -4.44
CA GLY A 41 1.68 21.71 -5.39
C GLY A 41 0.79 20.46 -5.38
N MET A 42 0.96 19.52 -4.43
CA MET A 42 0.05 18.38 -4.31
C MET A 42 -1.36 18.83 -3.94
N THR A 43 -2.34 18.35 -4.67
CA THR A 43 -3.76 18.58 -4.41
C THR A 43 -4.35 17.47 -3.53
N LEU A 44 -5.57 17.66 -3.05
CA LEU A 44 -6.29 16.62 -2.30
C LEU A 44 -6.43 15.31 -3.10
N LYS A 45 -6.57 15.38 -4.43
CA LYS A 45 -6.63 14.19 -5.28
C LYS A 45 -5.33 13.41 -5.27
N ASP A 46 -4.19 14.10 -5.25
CA ASP A 46 -2.88 13.46 -5.19
C ASP A 46 -2.65 12.75 -3.85
N TRP A 47 -3.13 13.35 -2.75
CA TRP A 47 -3.14 12.70 -1.44
C TRP A 47 -4.08 11.51 -1.39
N PHE A 48 -5.24 11.60 -2.05
CA PHE A 48 -6.12 10.45 -2.20
C PHE A 48 -5.43 9.30 -2.93
N ASP A 49 -4.70 9.57 -4.03
CA ASP A 49 -3.93 8.53 -4.74
C ASP A 49 -2.90 7.85 -3.81
N VAL A 50 -2.19 8.62 -2.97
CA VAL A 50 -1.24 8.08 -1.99
C VAL A 50 -1.92 7.10 -1.04
N VAL A 51 -3.06 7.50 -0.46
CA VAL A 51 -3.80 6.67 0.47
C VAL A 51 -4.39 5.45 -0.23
N PHE A 52 -5.04 5.65 -1.38
CA PHE A 52 -5.76 4.61 -2.11
C PHE A 52 -4.81 3.51 -2.62
N HIS A 53 -3.70 3.90 -3.25
CA HIS A 53 -2.70 2.95 -3.74
C HIS A 53 -1.77 2.47 -2.62
N GLY A 54 -1.57 3.25 -1.55
CA GLY A 54 -0.76 2.85 -0.39
C GLY A 54 -1.47 1.87 0.55
N PHE A 55 -2.80 1.93 0.63
CA PHE A 55 -3.59 1.16 1.59
C PHE A 55 -3.37 -0.38 1.51
N PRO A 56 -3.31 -1.01 0.32
CA PRO A 56 -2.97 -2.44 0.22
C PRO A 56 -1.63 -2.80 0.89
N PHE A 57 -0.61 -1.96 0.75
CA PHE A 57 0.71 -2.21 1.36
C PHE A 57 0.68 -2.04 2.88
N ILE A 58 -0.09 -1.09 3.40
CA ILE A 58 -0.31 -0.95 4.84
C ILE A 58 -0.98 -2.22 5.40
N LEU A 59 -1.98 -2.76 4.70
CA LEU A 59 -2.61 -4.04 5.07
C LEU A 59 -1.61 -5.20 5.06
N LEU A 60 -0.74 -5.25 4.06
CA LEU A 60 0.32 -6.27 3.97
C LEU A 60 1.32 -6.17 5.13
N ILE A 61 1.81 -4.98 5.44
CA ILE A 61 2.70 -4.73 6.59
C ILE A 61 2.01 -5.16 7.89
N ARG A 62 0.76 -4.77 8.09
CA ARG A 62 -0.04 -5.18 9.24
C ARG A 62 -0.17 -6.71 9.33
N LEU A 63 -0.39 -7.40 8.21
CA LEU A 63 -0.49 -8.86 8.16
C LEU A 63 0.82 -9.53 8.55
N ILE A 64 1.95 -9.02 8.04
CA ILE A 64 3.30 -9.48 8.39
C ILE A 64 3.52 -9.34 9.91
N ILE A 65 3.28 -8.15 10.47
CA ILE A 65 3.46 -7.88 11.91
C ILE A 65 2.62 -8.83 12.75
N VAL A 66 1.34 -9.02 12.41
CA VAL A 66 0.47 -9.93 13.17
C VAL A 66 0.94 -11.38 13.08
N LYS A 67 1.45 -11.82 11.92
CA LYS A 67 1.96 -13.18 11.77
C LYS A 67 3.27 -13.40 12.53
N LEU A 68 4.17 -12.42 12.53
CA LEU A 68 5.43 -12.46 13.28
C LEU A 68 5.18 -12.45 14.79
N THR A 69 4.30 -11.56 15.27
CA THR A 69 3.97 -11.46 16.70
C THR A 69 3.19 -12.66 17.23
N ARG A 70 2.24 -13.21 16.46
CA ARG A 70 1.50 -14.42 16.88
C ARG A 70 2.34 -15.70 16.82
N LYS A 71 3.35 -15.77 15.97
CA LYS A 71 4.27 -16.93 15.92
C LYS A 71 5.15 -17.00 17.16
N ASN A 72 5.39 -15.88 17.84
CA ASN A 72 6.23 -15.80 19.04
C ASN A 72 5.46 -16.10 20.35
N VAL A 73 4.17 -16.43 20.28
CA VAL A 73 3.33 -16.78 21.46
C VAL A 73 2.93 -18.27 21.44
N ALA A 74 3.73 -19.10 20.77
CA ALA A 74 3.55 -20.55 20.71
C ALA A 74 4.82 -21.26 21.19
#